data_AF-A0A6C2YKJ3-F1
#
_entry.id   AF-A0A6C2YKJ3-F1
#
_cell.length_a   1.000
_cell.length_b   1.000
_cell.length_c   1.000
_cell.angle_alpha   90.00
_cell.angle_beta   90.00
_cell.angle_gamma   90.00
#
_symmetry.space_group_name_H-M   'P 1'
#
loop_
_entity.id
_entity.type
_entity.pdbx_description
1 polymer ?
#
loop_
_entity_poly.entity_id
_entity_poly.type
_entity_poly.pdbx_seq_one_letter_code
_entity_poly.pdbx_strand_id
1 'polypeptide(L)'
;MDQLDSPVPIPTATITKPKYVPPPRPLSRRILQVIRRGHLYVGLMLFPWAILYGVTGFLFNHPTLFADAPTVRFSPADLQGTPLESPPSPQQQAEAVLAALNAQQQPTEAYGMGGDPACYSARDTFVATVKAADRSFFVVYEPLSNSGTIRETTTRVLAEKAPFATGRAEPPRQRGMGMGGPMQHQHGGISIPDSIIERIQSAIPTLLQRHGFPSGAVTVTTAPDIRFPVMVGEQLWTAKYNPITTAVTGTVGEPQNELTVRTFLLRLHLTRGYPGEISTKWYWAIGVDAIAVVLCFWGVSGLLMWWQIKATRLPGLIVLAVSAITATSLGIAMHDILSR
;
A
#
# COMPACT_ATOMS: atom_id res chain seq x y z
N MET A 1 60.93 -49.27 84.93
CA MET A 1 59.55 -49.08 85.41
C MET A 1 59.46 -47.61 85.73
N ASP A 2 59.10 -46.79 84.74
CA ASP A 2 58.36 -45.54 84.92
C ASP A 2 57.88 -45.05 83.56
N GLN A 3 56.61 -44.71 83.53
CA GLN A 3 55.75 -44.58 82.35
C GLN A 3 56.13 -43.38 81.49
N LEU A 4 56.32 -43.62 80.19
CA LEU A 4 56.27 -42.58 79.18
C LEU A 4 54.83 -42.10 79.05
N ASP A 5 54.55 -40.91 79.58
CA ASP A 5 53.29 -40.19 79.41
C ASP A 5 52.99 -40.04 77.91
N SER A 6 51.93 -40.70 77.47
CA SER A 6 51.45 -40.60 76.10
C SER A 6 50.80 -39.23 75.89
N PRO A 7 51.12 -38.50 74.80
CA PRO A 7 50.57 -37.17 74.55
C PRO A 7 49.05 -37.24 74.39
N VAL A 8 48.35 -36.45 75.19
CA VAL A 8 46.90 -36.23 75.13
C VAL A 8 46.55 -35.70 73.72
N PRO A 9 45.66 -36.36 72.95
CA PRO A 9 45.26 -35.87 71.64
C PRO A 9 44.49 -34.55 71.80
N ILE A 10 45.01 -33.49 71.19
CA ILE A 10 44.34 -32.19 71.11
C ILE A 10 43.07 -32.38 70.28
N PRO A 11 41.87 -32.04 70.81
CA PRO A 11 40.63 -32.14 70.05
C PRO A 11 40.68 -31.17 68.87
N THR A 12 40.74 -31.70 67.65
CA THR A 12 40.58 -30.95 66.41
C THR A 12 39.16 -30.39 66.37
N ALA A 13 38.97 -29.16 66.85
CA ALA A 13 37.72 -28.45 66.73
C ALA A 13 37.45 -28.20 65.24
N THR A 14 36.52 -28.97 64.66
CA THR A 14 36.06 -28.78 63.28
C THR A 14 35.32 -27.45 63.21
N ILE A 15 36.01 -26.36 62.83
CA ILE A 15 35.40 -25.06 62.58
C ILE A 15 34.52 -25.20 61.34
N THR A 16 33.23 -25.50 61.55
CA THR A 16 32.21 -25.44 60.52
C THR A 16 32.01 -23.99 60.11
N LYS A 17 32.64 -23.59 58.99
CA LYS A 17 32.41 -22.26 58.40
C LYS A 17 30.89 -22.05 58.22
N PRO A 18 30.32 -20.94 58.71
CA PRO A 18 28.91 -20.67 58.56
C PRO A 18 28.54 -20.69 57.06
N LYS A 19 27.48 -21.42 56.72
CA LYS A 19 26.96 -21.48 55.35
C LYS A 19 26.49 -20.08 54.95
N TYR A 20 27.22 -19.42 54.05
CA TYR A 20 26.80 -18.16 53.46
C TYR A 20 25.51 -18.37 52.66
N VAL A 21 24.42 -17.71 53.05
CA VAL A 21 23.16 -17.68 52.29
C VAL A 21 23.14 -16.37 51.50
N PRO A 22 23.27 -16.39 50.16
CA PRO A 22 23.22 -15.18 49.37
C PRO A 22 21.83 -14.53 49.50
N PRO A 23 21.74 -13.19 49.57
CA PRO A 23 20.47 -12.50 49.63
C PRO A 23 19.63 -12.81 48.39
N PRO A 24 18.29 -12.92 48.51
CA PRO A 24 17.42 -13.18 47.38
C PRO A 24 17.59 -12.08 46.33
N ARG A 25 17.73 -12.48 45.06
CA ARG A 25 17.83 -11.51 43.96
C ARG A 25 16.56 -10.64 43.91
N PRO A 26 16.69 -9.31 43.77
CA PRO A 26 15.54 -8.41 43.70
C PRO A 26 14.65 -8.74 42.51
N LEU A 27 13.33 -8.55 42.68
CA LEU A 27 12.32 -8.87 41.68
C LEU A 27 12.59 -8.20 40.32
N SER A 28 13.06 -6.95 40.33
CA SER A 28 13.43 -6.19 39.12
C SER A 28 14.46 -6.91 38.25
N ARG A 29 15.47 -7.56 38.84
CA ARG A 29 16.47 -8.33 38.10
C ARG A 29 15.87 -9.59 37.47
N ARG A 30 14.91 -10.23 38.12
CA ARG A 30 14.21 -11.40 37.56
C ARG A 30 13.35 -10.99 36.37
N ILE A 31 12.60 -9.88 36.49
CA ILE A 31 11.79 -9.32 35.41
C ILE A 31 12.66 -8.95 34.20
N LEU A 32 13.77 -8.22 34.41
CA LEU A 32 14.69 -7.86 33.32
C LEU A 32 15.29 -9.09 32.63
N GLN A 33 15.56 -10.17 33.38
CA GLN A 33 16.02 -11.44 32.78
C GLN A 33 14.94 -12.08 31.90
N VAL A 34 13.67 -12.02 32.31
CA VAL A 34 12.54 -12.52 31.51
C VAL A 34 12.38 -11.68 30.25
N ILE A 35 12.35 -10.35 30.36
CA ILE A 35 12.25 -9.43 29.21
C ILE A 35 13.39 -9.68 28.23
N ARG A 36 14.64 -9.79 28.72
CA ARG A 36 15.82 -10.06 27.88
C ARG A 36 15.71 -11.40 27.14
N ARG A 37 15.23 -12.44 27.81
CA ARG A 37 15.03 -13.76 27.18
C ARG A 37 13.86 -13.75 26.21
N GLY A 38 12.79 -13.05 26.54
CA GLY A 38 11.64 -12.83 25.66
C GLY A 38 12.08 -12.14 24.37
N HIS A 39 12.78 -11.01 24.47
CA HIS A 39 13.32 -10.30 23.30
C HIS A 39 14.23 -11.18 22.44
N LEU A 40 15.11 -11.98 23.05
CA LEU A 40 15.97 -12.92 22.32
C LEU A 40 15.14 -13.93 21.52
N TYR A 41 14.25 -14.68 22.17
CA TYR A 41 13.53 -15.76 21.50
C TYR A 41 12.47 -15.24 20.52
N VAL A 42 11.73 -14.18 20.90
CA VAL A 42 10.75 -13.55 20.02
C VAL A 42 11.47 -12.90 18.83
N GLY A 43 12.59 -12.22 19.06
CA GLY A 43 13.44 -11.65 18.01
C GLY A 43 13.96 -12.69 17.03
N LEU A 44 14.46 -13.84 17.50
CA LEU A 44 14.88 -14.95 16.63
C LEU A 44 13.71 -15.56 15.85
N MET A 45 12.59 -15.82 16.55
CA MET A 45 11.40 -16.41 15.94
C MET A 45 10.84 -15.50 14.86
N LEU A 46 10.80 -14.19 15.10
CA LEU A 46 10.24 -13.25 14.13
C LEU A 46 11.30 -12.69 13.16
N PHE A 47 12.59 -12.99 13.30
CA PHE A 47 13.64 -12.45 12.41
C PHE A 47 13.35 -12.63 10.91
N PRO A 48 13.11 -13.84 10.38
CA PRO A 48 12.84 -14.00 8.94
C PRO A 48 11.56 -13.26 8.52
N TRP A 49 10.55 -13.22 9.37
CA TRP A 49 9.30 -12.50 9.13
C TRP A 49 9.50 -10.98 9.15
N ALA A 50 10.26 -10.46 10.11
CA ALA A 50 10.53 -9.04 10.24
C ALA A 50 11.36 -8.51 9.07
N ILE A 51 12.33 -9.30 8.57
CA ILE A 51 13.03 -8.98 7.33
C ILE A 51 12.07 -9.02 6.15
N LEU A 52 11.27 -10.08 6.00
CA LEU A 52 10.31 -10.18 4.90
C LEU A 52 9.30 -9.02 4.90
N TYR A 53 8.62 -8.77 6.01
CA TYR A 53 7.62 -7.70 6.17
C TYR A 53 8.25 -6.30 6.13
N GLY A 54 9.40 -6.10 6.77
CA GLY A 54 10.10 -4.82 6.75
C GLY A 54 10.55 -4.46 5.33
N VAL A 55 11.20 -5.39 4.62
CA VAL A 55 11.64 -5.17 3.25
C VAL A 55 10.45 -5.01 2.31
N THR A 56 9.45 -5.90 2.36
CA THR A 56 8.26 -5.78 1.48
C THR A 56 7.44 -4.52 1.78
N GLY A 57 7.29 -4.13 3.05
CA GLY A 57 6.66 -2.87 3.44
C GLY A 57 7.39 -1.65 2.88
N PHE A 58 8.72 -1.64 2.98
CA PHE A 58 9.57 -0.62 2.35
C PHE A 58 9.39 -0.59 0.82
N LEU A 59 9.43 -1.74 0.15
CA LEU A 59 9.19 -1.84 -1.30
C LEU A 59 7.79 -1.40 -1.71
N PHE A 60 6.77 -1.67 -0.89
CA PHE A 60 5.41 -1.19 -1.15
C PHE A 60 5.30 0.33 -1.09
N ASN A 61 6.12 0.97 -0.25
CA ASN A 61 6.18 2.42 -0.16
C ASN A 61 7.06 3.05 -1.26
N HIS A 62 7.99 2.27 -1.80
CA HIS A 62 8.92 2.65 -2.85
C HIS A 62 8.77 1.79 -4.11
N PRO A 63 7.64 1.92 -4.84
CA PRO A 63 7.32 1.04 -5.98
C PRO A 63 8.31 1.17 -7.16
N THR A 64 9.18 2.18 -7.15
CA THR A 64 10.23 2.38 -8.15
C THR A 64 11.53 1.65 -7.81
N LEU A 65 11.72 1.23 -6.56
CA LEU A 65 12.87 0.42 -6.17
C LEU A 65 12.64 -1.01 -6.63
N PHE A 66 13.56 -1.56 -7.42
CA PHE A 66 13.44 -2.88 -8.08
C PHE A 66 12.26 -2.99 -9.05
N ALA A 67 11.82 -1.87 -9.64
CA ALA A 67 10.88 -1.96 -10.76
C ALA A 67 11.56 -2.64 -11.96
N ASP A 68 10.95 -3.71 -12.47
CA ASP A 68 11.43 -4.42 -13.68
C ASP A 68 11.38 -3.58 -14.95
N ALA A 69 10.78 -2.39 -14.88
CA ALA A 69 10.56 -1.52 -16.02
C ALA A 69 10.87 -0.06 -15.67
N PRO A 70 11.37 0.73 -16.64
CA PRO A 70 11.63 2.14 -16.44
C PRO A 70 10.36 2.87 -16.02
N THR A 71 10.49 3.65 -14.95
CA THR A 71 9.43 4.53 -14.43
C THR A 71 9.95 5.95 -14.43
N VAL A 72 9.27 6.84 -15.14
CA VAL A 72 9.58 8.27 -15.21
C VAL A 72 8.51 9.03 -14.45
N ARG A 73 8.90 10.01 -13.63
CA ARG A 73 7.97 10.93 -12.99
C ARG A 73 7.81 12.17 -13.86
N PHE A 74 6.61 12.73 -13.88
CA PHE A 74 6.34 14.01 -14.50
C PHE A 74 5.69 14.95 -13.49
N SER A 75 5.86 16.23 -13.73
CA SER A 75 5.52 17.36 -12.88
C SER A 75 4.59 18.33 -13.61
N PRO A 76 4.06 19.38 -12.94
CA PRO A 76 3.26 20.40 -13.60
C PRO A 76 3.98 21.07 -14.78
N ALA A 77 5.32 21.19 -14.72
CA ALA A 77 6.11 21.76 -15.81
C ALA A 77 6.02 20.91 -17.10
N ASP A 78 5.93 19.58 -16.96
CA ASP A 78 5.81 18.65 -18.07
C ASP A 78 4.42 18.68 -18.73
N LEU A 79 3.45 19.37 -18.12
CA LEU A 79 2.08 19.53 -18.62
C LEU A 79 1.82 20.89 -19.28
N GLN A 80 2.78 21.81 -19.27
CA GLN A 80 2.65 23.13 -19.89
C GLN A 80 2.28 23.03 -21.38
N GLY A 81 1.34 23.83 -21.86
CA GLY A 81 0.85 23.80 -23.23
C GLY A 81 0.02 22.57 -23.58
N THR A 82 -0.41 21.78 -22.59
CA THR A 82 -1.37 20.68 -22.78
C THR A 82 -2.71 21.05 -22.14
N PRO A 83 -3.82 20.38 -22.50
CA PRO A 83 -5.10 20.57 -21.81
C PRO A 83 -5.09 20.20 -20.31
N LEU A 84 -4.04 19.53 -19.82
CA LEU A 84 -3.83 19.25 -18.39
C LEU A 84 -3.00 20.30 -17.67
N GLU A 85 -2.56 21.38 -18.31
CA GLU A 85 -1.91 22.49 -17.61
C GLU A 85 -2.85 23.12 -16.56
N SER A 86 -4.16 23.13 -16.85
CA SER A 86 -5.21 23.62 -15.96
C SER A 86 -6.38 22.64 -15.95
N PRO A 87 -6.27 21.51 -15.22
CA PRO A 87 -7.31 20.49 -15.20
C PRO A 87 -8.58 21.03 -14.51
N PRO A 88 -9.79 20.65 -14.97
CA PRO A 88 -11.03 21.09 -14.34
C PRO A 88 -11.13 20.54 -12.92
N SER A 89 -11.44 21.42 -11.96
CA SER A 89 -11.63 21.04 -10.57
C SER A 89 -12.82 20.08 -10.42
N PRO A 90 -12.89 19.27 -9.34
CA PRO A 90 -14.07 18.44 -9.07
C PRO A 90 -15.37 19.25 -9.08
N GLN A 91 -15.32 20.49 -8.60
CA GLN A 91 -16.45 21.42 -8.54
C GLN A 91 -16.92 21.83 -9.94
N GLN A 92 -15.99 22.23 -10.81
CA GLN A 92 -16.31 22.57 -12.20
C GLN A 92 -16.90 21.37 -12.96
N GLN A 93 -16.37 20.17 -12.72
CA GLN A 93 -16.90 18.96 -13.32
C GLN A 93 -18.31 18.64 -12.80
N ALA A 94 -18.56 18.76 -11.49
CA ALA A 94 -19.89 18.56 -10.90
C ALA A 94 -20.93 19.55 -11.46
N GLU A 95 -20.58 20.83 -11.60
CA GLU A 95 -21.42 21.85 -12.21
C GLU A 95 -21.75 21.51 -13.67
N ALA A 96 -20.76 21.03 -14.43
CA ALA A 96 -20.95 20.63 -15.81
C ALA A 96 -21.81 19.35 -15.93
N VAL A 97 -21.69 18.39 -14.99
CA VAL A 97 -22.61 17.24 -14.88
C VAL A 97 -24.05 17.73 -14.66
N LEU A 98 -24.25 18.64 -13.69
CA LEU A 98 -25.57 19.16 -13.35
C LEU A 98 -26.22 19.92 -14.50
N ALA A 99 -25.44 20.74 -15.20
CA ALA A 99 -25.91 21.45 -16.39
C ALA A 99 -26.38 20.45 -17.48
N ALA A 100 -25.59 19.41 -17.74
CA ALA A 100 -25.93 18.39 -18.72
C ALA A 100 -27.15 17.55 -18.30
N LEU A 101 -27.26 17.21 -17.00
CA LEU A 101 -28.44 16.54 -16.42
C LEU A 101 -29.72 17.37 -16.64
N ASN A 102 -29.70 18.64 -16.27
CA ASN A 102 -30.84 19.54 -16.40
C ASN A 102 -31.26 19.71 -17.88
N ALA A 103 -30.29 19.83 -18.79
CA ALA A 103 -30.56 19.93 -20.23
C ALA A 103 -31.16 18.64 -20.81
N GLN A 104 -30.67 17.47 -20.38
CA GLN A 104 -31.10 16.18 -20.91
C GLN A 104 -32.44 15.72 -20.33
N GLN A 105 -32.68 15.91 -19.03
CA GLN A 105 -33.87 15.39 -18.35
C GLN A 105 -35.03 16.38 -18.30
N GLN A 106 -34.77 17.68 -18.46
CA GLN A 106 -35.77 18.75 -18.39
C GLN A 106 -36.71 18.60 -17.17
N PRO A 107 -36.16 18.47 -15.94
CA PRO A 107 -36.98 18.25 -14.76
C PRO A 107 -37.89 19.45 -14.49
N THR A 108 -39.03 19.22 -13.83
CA THR A 108 -39.96 20.28 -13.41
C THR A 108 -39.26 21.33 -12.53
N GLU A 109 -38.34 20.89 -11.67
CA GLU A 109 -37.48 21.73 -10.85
C GLU A 109 -36.02 21.45 -11.22
N ALA A 110 -35.25 22.50 -11.49
CA ALA A 110 -33.86 22.37 -11.87
C ALA A 110 -33.03 21.79 -10.70
N TYR A 111 -32.17 20.83 -11.01
CA TYR A 111 -31.19 20.30 -10.06
C TYR A 111 -30.18 21.39 -9.70
N GLY A 112 -30.03 21.65 -8.40
CA GLY A 112 -29.08 22.62 -7.85
C GLY A 112 -27.87 21.94 -7.22
N MET A 113 -26.76 22.67 -7.10
CA MET A 113 -25.60 22.24 -6.31
C MET A 113 -25.93 22.42 -4.82
N GLY A 114 -25.62 21.45 -3.98
CA GLY A 114 -25.77 21.58 -2.54
C GLY A 114 -24.69 22.46 -1.89
N GLY A 115 -24.71 22.58 -0.56
CA GLY A 115 -23.77 23.44 0.16
C GLY A 115 -22.33 22.93 0.22
N ASP A 116 -22.12 21.61 0.21
CA ASP A 116 -20.78 21.01 0.31
C ASP A 116 -20.03 21.02 -1.02
N PRO A 117 -18.70 21.20 -1.02
CA PRO A 117 -17.91 21.18 -2.25
C PRO A 117 -17.84 19.77 -2.85
N ALA A 118 -17.78 19.71 -4.18
CA ALA A 118 -17.50 18.46 -4.88
C ALA A 118 -16.07 17.96 -4.58
N CYS A 119 -15.91 16.64 -4.50
CA CYS A 119 -14.62 16.00 -4.25
C CYS A 119 -14.45 14.72 -5.06
N TYR A 120 -13.20 14.33 -5.32
CA TYR A 120 -12.90 12.97 -5.77
C TYR A 120 -13.18 11.98 -4.62
N SER A 121 -13.68 10.81 -4.99
CA SER A 121 -13.85 9.69 -4.06
C SER A 121 -12.50 9.14 -3.55
N ALA A 122 -12.49 8.04 -2.82
CA ALA A 122 -11.32 7.54 -2.08
C ALA A 122 -10.06 7.21 -2.93
N ARG A 123 -10.12 7.29 -4.26
CA ARG A 123 -8.95 7.27 -5.14
C ARG A 123 -8.76 8.68 -5.67
N ASP A 124 -7.54 9.17 -5.65
CA ASP A 124 -7.15 10.52 -6.09
C ASP A 124 -6.33 10.46 -7.39
N THR A 125 -6.39 9.35 -8.15
CA THR A 125 -5.54 9.13 -9.32
C THR A 125 -6.33 8.63 -10.52
N PHE A 126 -6.03 9.17 -11.70
CA PHE A 126 -6.43 8.61 -12.98
C PHE A 126 -5.34 7.65 -13.48
N VAL A 127 -5.75 6.55 -14.11
CA VAL A 127 -4.83 5.61 -14.76
C VAL A 127 -5.23 5.47 -16.21
N ALA A 128 -4.27 5.70 -17.09
CA ALA A 128 -4.39 5.46 -18.52
C ALA A 128 -3.39 4.42 -18.98
N THR A 129 -3.78 3.67 -20.01
CA THR A 129 -2.94 2.72 -20.73
C THR A 129 -2.70 3.26 -22.12
N VAL A 130 -1.45 3.30 -22.55
CA VAL A 130 -1.06 3.70 -23.90
C VAL A 130 -0.46 2.51 -24.62
N LYS A 131 -1.03 2.15 -25.76
CA LYS A 131 -0.50 1.08 -26.63
C LYS A 131 0.24 1.72 -27.80
N ALA A 132 1.55 1.52 -27.86
CA ALA A 132 2.40 2.05 -28.93
C ALA A 132 3.27 0.93 -29.48
N ALA A 133 2.97 0.50 -30.72
CA ALA A 133 3.59 -0.66 -31.36
C ALA A 133 3.50 -1.94 -30.48
N ASP A 134 4.63 -2.51 -30.09
CA ASP A 134 4.80 -3.69 -29.25
C ASP A 134 4.90 -3.37 -27.76
N ARG A 135 4.88 -2.09 -27.38
CA ARG A 135 5.05 -1.60 -26.00
C ARG A 135 3.75 -1.06 -25.43
N SER A 136 3.56 -1.24 -24.12
CA SER A 136 2.43 -0.70 -23.39
C SER A 136 2.94 0.18 -22.24
N PHE A 137 2.29 1.32 -22.00
CA PHE A 137 2.65 2.23 -20.91
C PHE A 137 1.45 2.43 -20.00
N PHE A 138 1.67 2.39 -18.68
CA PHE A 138 0.72 2.92 -17.71
C PHE A 138 1.11 4.34 -17.34
N VAL A 139 0.18 5.26 -17.51
CA VAL A 139 0.30 6.64 -17.05
C VAL A 139 -0.64 6.81 -15.87
N VAL A 140 -0.06 7.10 -14.70
CA VAL A 140 -0.81 7.46 -13.49
C VAL A 140 -0.75 8.97 -13.35
N TYR A 141 -1.90 9.62 -13.28
CA TYR A 141 -2.04 11.07 -13.18
C TYR A 141 -2.77 11.46 -11.88
N GLU A 142 -2.16 12.35 -11.11
CA GLU A 142 -2.68 12.92 -9.87
C GLU A 142 -3.19 14.35 -10.13
N PRO A 143 -4.51 14.60 -10.12
CA PRO A 143 -5.08 15.88 -10.49
C PRO A 143 -4.83 16.99 -9.45
N LEU A 144 -4.62 16.63 -8.18
CA LEU A 144 -4.38 17.60 -7.10
C LEU A 144 -2.98 18.20 -7.18
N SER A 145 -1.98 17.36 -7.42
CA SER A 145 -0.57 17.76 -7.54
C SER A 145 -0.17 18.12 -8.98
N ASN A 146 -1.09 17.94 -9.94
CA ASN A 146 -0.87 18.05 -11.38
C ASN A 146 0.41 17.33 -11.83
N SER A 147 0.60 16.11 -11.33
CA SER A 147 1.83 15.33 -11.50
C SER A 147 1.51 13.86 -11.71
N GLY A 148 2.54 13.01 -11.89
CA GLY A 148 2.30 11.59 -11.99
C GLY A 148 3.49 10.77 -12.41
N THR A 149 3.21 9.55 -12.89
CA THR A 149 4.25 8.60 -13.33
C THR A 149 3.88 7.94 -14.65
N ILE A 150 4.90 7.67 -15.46
CA ILE A 150 4.83 6.88 -16.68
C ILE A 150 5.66 5.63 -16.43
N ARG A 151 5.03 4.46 -16.48
CA ARG A 151 5.70 3.18 -16.32
C ARG A 151 5.51 2.35 -17.57
N GLU A 152 6.61 1.90 -18.16
CA GLU A 152 6.54 0.89 -19.19
C GLU A 152 6.05 -0.44 -18.58
N THR A 153 5.15 -1.10 -19.27
CA THR A 153 4.74 -2.46 -18.96
C THR A 153 5.10 -3.32 -20.13
N THR A 154 5.85 -4.37 -19.85
CA THR A 154 6.09 -5.44 -20.82
C THR A 154 4.72 -5.92 -21.28
N THR A 155 4.40 -5.65 -22.55
CA THR A 155 3.20 -6.21 -23.16
C THR A 155 3.31 -7.71 -22.94
N ARG A 156 2.43 -8.29 -22.10
CA ARG A 156 2.41 -9.73 -21.90
C ARG A 156 2.18 -10.29 -23.28
N VAL A 157 3.21 -10.93 -23.84
CA VAL A 157 3.10 -11.64 -25.11
C VAL A 157 1.90 -12.54 -24.92
N LEU A 158 0.81 -12.25 -25.64
CA LEU A 158 -0.38 -13.09 -25.58
C LEU A 158 0.14 -14.44 -26.00
N ALA A 159 0.16 -15.39 -25.06
CA ALA A 159 0.60 -16.75 -25.33
C ALA A 159 -0.13 -17.19 -26.58
N GLU A 160 0.62 -17.67 -27.58
CA GLU A 160 0.06 -18.11 -28.84
C GLU A 160 -1.14 -19.00 -28.53
N LYS A 161 -2.29 -18.66 -29.11
CA LYS A 161 -3.54 -19.33 -28.81
C LYS A 161 -3.30 -20.81 -29.04
N ALA A 162 -3.44 -21.62 -27.99
CA ALA A 162 -3.16 -23.04 -28.09
C ALA A 162 -3.98 -23.63 -29.26
N PRO A 163 -3.40 -24.50 -30.10
CA PRO A 163 -4.03 -24.94 -31.35
C PRO A 163 -5.38 -25.66 -31.14
N PHE A 164 -5.62 -26.14 -29.92
CA PHE A 164 -6.88 -26.77 -29.49
C PHE A 164 -7.91 -25.78 -28.91
N ALA A 165 -7.59 -24.50 -28.73
CA ALA A 165 -8.53 -23.51 -28.20
C ALA A 165 -9.51 -23.08 -29.31
N THR A 166 -10.66 -23.76 -29.37
CA THR A 166 -11.72 -23.50 -30.34
C THR A 166 -12.64 -22.32 -29.99
N GLY A 167 -12.56 -21.80 -28.76
CA GLY A 167 -13.29 -20.60 -28.32
C GLY A 167 -12.40 -19.35 -28.22
N ARG A 168 -12.99 -18.15 -28.32
CA ARG A 168 -12.41 -16.96 -27.67
C ARG A 168 -12.60 -17.16 -26.17
N ALA A 169 -11.69 -17.90 -25.53
CA ALA A 169 -11.57 -17.77 -24.09
C ALA A 169 -11.19 -16.29 -23.86
N GLU A 170 -12.14 -15.49 -23.37
CA GLU A 170 -11.78 -14.19 -22.81
C GLU A 170 -10.64 -14.47 -21.82
N PRO A 171 -9.49 -13.79 -21.95
CA PRO A 171 -8.39 -14.00 -21.03
C PRO A 171 -8.93 -13.87 -19.61
N PRO A 172 -8.56 -14.77 -18.67
CA PRO A 172 -9.07 -14.73 -17.31
C PRO A 172 -8.91 -13.31 -16.79
N ARG A 173 -10.05 -12.65 -16.51
CA ARG A 173 -10.07 -11.27 -16.01
C ARG A 173 -9.21 -11.26 -14.76
N GLN A 174 -8.04 -10.61 -14.84
CA GLN A 174 -7.05 -10.59 -13.77
C GLN A 174 -7.71 -10.02 -12.52
N ARG A 175 -8.12 -10.91 -11.63
CA ARG A 175 -8.92 -10.64 -10.43
C ARG A 175 -7.96 -10.17 -9.32
N GLY A 176 -7.27 -9.06 -9.58
CA GLY A 176 -6.27 -8.48 -8.70
C GLY A 176 -6.17 -6.97 -8.89
N MET A 177 -6.55 -6.22 -7.86
CA MET A 177 -6.41 -4.76 -7.67
C MET A 177 -7.07 -3.75 -8.64
N GLY A 178 -7.71 -4.16 -9.74
CA GLY A 178 -8.40 -3.21 -10.63
C GLY A 178 -9.47 -3.87 -11.47
N MET A 179 -10.53 -4.39 -10.83
CA MET A 179 -11.65 -5.05 -11.51
C MET A 179 -12.58 -4.02 -12.16
N GLY A 180 -12.16 -3.53 -13.33
CA GLY A 180 -13.05 -3.01 -14.36
C GLY A 180 -12.68 -3.72 -15.66
N GLY A 181 -13.39 -4.79 -16.01
CA GLY A 181 -13.39 -5.23 -17.40
C GLY A 181 -13.85 -4.08 -18.31
N PRO A 182 -13.58 -4.12 -19.63
CA PRO A 182 -14.09 -3.10 -20.54
C PRO A 182 -15.61 -3.02 -20.35
N MET A 183 -16.07 -1.96 -19.67
CA MET A 183 -17.48 -1.75 -19.46
C MET A 183 -18.04 -1.47 -20.84
N GLN A 184 -18.94 -2.34 -21.31
CA GLN A 184 -19.75 -2.00 -22.46
C GLN A 184 -20.39 -0.65 -22.16
N HIS A 185 -20.04 0.36 -22.95
CA HIS A 185 -20.60 1.69 -22.82
C HIS A 185 -22.12 1.56 -22.89
N GLN A 186 -22.80 1.65 -21.75
CA GLN A 186 -24.24 1.82 -21.78
C GLN A 186 -24.49 3.19 -22.40
N HIS A 187 -25.17 3.22 -23.54
CA HIS A 187 -25.41 4.40 -24.37
C HIS A 187 -26.34 5.47 -23.74
N GLY A 188 -26.44 5.53 -22.42
CA GLY A 188 -27.31 6.45 -21.68
C GLY A 188 -26.60 7.38 -20.69
N GLY A 189 -25.27 7.40 -20.67
CA GLY A 189 -24.53 8.28 -19.77
C GLY A 189 -24.48 9.74 -20.23
N ILE A 190 -23.98 10.61 -19.36
CA ILE A 190 -24.00 12.06 -19.52
C ILE A 190 -22.67 12.54 -20.09
N SER A 191 -22.70 12.99 -21.33
CA SER A 191 -21.54 13.60 -21.97
C SER A 191 -21.35 15.02 -21.45
N ILE A 192 -20.16 15.30 -20.92
CA ILE A 192 -19.79 16.63 -20.45
C ILE A 192 -18.81 17.20 -21.45
N PRO A 193 -19.01 18.44 -21.94
CA PRO A 193 -18.01 19.08 -22.78
C PRO A 193 -16.71 19.26 -21.98
N ASP A 194 -15.57 19.03 -22.64
CA ASP A 194 -14.26 19.29 -22.06
C ASP A 194 -13.99 18.45 -20.79
N SER A 195 -14.30 17.16 -20.89
CA SER A 195 -14.15 16.24 -19.76
C SER A 195 -12.67 16.04 -19.40
N ILE A 196 -12.39 15.77 -18.12
CA ILE A 196 -11.02 15.44 -17.68
C ILE A 196 -10.45 14.23 -18.44
N ILE A 197 -11.30 13.29 -18.86
CA ILE A 197 -10.89 12.10 -19.62
C ILE A 197 -10.38 12.50 -21.01
N GLU A 198 -11.09 13.38 -21.71
CA GLU A 198 -10.67 13.91 -23.02
C GLU A 198 -9.37 14.71 -22.90
N ARG A 199 -9.23 15.52 -21.83
CA ARG A 199 -8.00 16.25 -21.55
C ARG A 199 -6.82 15.31 -21.29
N ILE A 200 -7.02 14.25 -20.51
CA ILE A 200 -6.00 13.21 -20.27
C ILE A 200 -5.61 12.52 -21.58
N GLN A 201 -6.59 12.07 -22.37
CA GLN A 201 -6.35 11.42 -23.66
C GLN A 201 -5.57 12.32 -24.63
N SER A 202 -5.85 13.62 -24.60
CA SER A 202 -5.20 14.62 -25.46
C SER A 202 -3.80 15.02 -24.98
N ALA A 203 -3.57 15.06 -23.66
CA ALA A 203 -2.30 15.49 -23.08
C ALA A 203 -1.23 14.37 -23.05
N ILE A 204 -1.65 13.12 -22.84
CA ILE A 204 -0.73 11.98 -22.70
C ILE A 204 0.22 11.79 -23.91
N PRO A 205 -0.19 11.93 -25.18
CA PRO A 205 0.72 11.79 -26.32
C PRO A 205 1.88 12.78 -26.28
N THR A 206 1.59 14.05 -25.96
CA THR A 206 2.60 15.11 -25.80
C THR A 206 3.52 14.81 -24.62
N LEU A 207 2.95 14.36 -23.50
CA LEU A 207 3.71 13.98 -22.31
C LEU A 207 4.67 12.82 -22.58
N LEU A 208 4.22 11.77 -23.26
CA LEU A 208 5.07 10.64 -23.65
C LEU A 208 6.21 11.10 -24.56
N GLN A 209 5.92 11.94 -25.55
CA GLN A 209 6.93 12.48 -26.46
C GLN A 209 8.00 13.29 -25.72
N ARG A 210 7.61 14.12 -24.74
CA ARG A 210 8.54 14.90 -23.91
C ARG A 210 9.52 14.04 -23.12
N HIS A 211 9.09 12.86 -22.69
CA HIS A 211 9.93 11.90 -21.98
C HIS A 211 10.57 10.83 -22.88
N GLY A 212 10.51 11.00 -24.20
CA GLY A 212 11.16 10.10 -25.17
C GLY A 212 10.46 8.75 -25.36
N PHE A 213 9.19 8.62 -24.93
CA PHE A 213 8.38 7.43 -25.17
C PHE A 213 7.59 7.56 -26.48
N PRO A 214 7.33 6.45 -27.19
CA PRO A 214 6.49 6.48 -28.37
C PRO A 214 5.03 6.78 -27.99
N SER A 215 4.40 7.69 -28.73
CA SER A 215 2.97 7.96 -28.59
C SER A 215 2.15 6.80 -29.19
N GLY A 216 0.92 6.63 -28.71
CA GLY A 216 0.05 5.54 -29.15
C GLY A 216 -1.41 5.77 -28.78
N ALA A 217 -2.23 4.74 -28.96
CA ALA A 217 -3.65 4.82 -28.59
C ALA A 217 -3.78 4.90 -27.07
N VAL A 218 -4.36 5.98 -26.56
CA VAL A 218 -4.55 6.24 -25.14
C VAL A 218 -5.93 5.76 -24.71
N THR A 219 -6.00 4.96 -23.64
CA THR A 219 -7.26 4.52 -23.03
C THR A 219 -7.21 4.78 -21.55
N VAL A 220 -8.12 5.60 -21.02
CA VAL A 220 -8.24 5.79 -19.56
C VAL A 220 -8.95 4.57 -18.97
N THR A 221 -8.26 3.81 -18.14
CA THR A 221 -8.74 2.53 -17.58
C THR A 221 -9.23 2.66 -16.15
N THR A 222 -8.82 3.70 -15.42
CA THR A 222 -9.33 4.01 -14.08
C THR A 222 -9.47 5.52 -13.92
N ALA A 223 -10.60 5.95 -13.36
CA ALA A 223 -10.85 7.33 -12.99
C ALA A 223 -11.52 7.33 -11.61
N PRO A 224 -11.19 8.29 -10.74
CA PRO A 224 -11.89 8.44 -9.49
C PRO A 224 -13.30 8.98 -9.74
N ASP A 225 -14.28 8.43 -9.02
CA ASP A 225 -15.64 8.98 -9.07
C ASP A 225 -15.66 10.37 -8.43
N ILE A 226 -16.45 11.28 -8.98
CA ILE A 226 -16.68 12.63 -8.43
C ILE A 226 -17.95 12.56 -7.60
N ARG A 227 -17.87 12.99 -6.34
CA ARG A 227 -18.99 13.08 -5.41
C ARG A 227 -19.33 14.54 -5.18
N PHE A 228 -20.62 14.86 -5.23
CA PHE A 228 -21.10 16.22 -5.00
C PHE A 228 -22.54 16.19 -4.51
N PRO A 229 -22.93 17.14 -3.64
CA PRO A 229 -24.31 17.24 -3.19
C PRO A 229 -25.18 17.86 -4.28
N VAL A 230 -26.40 17.35 -4.41
CA VAL A 230 -27.41 17.81 -5.38
C VAL A 230 -28.72 18.07 -4.65
N MET A 231 -29.25 19.27 -4.83
CA MET A 231 -30.58 19.63 -4.35
C MET A 231 -31.61 19.32 -5.44
N VAL A 232 -32.64 18.56 -5.08
CA VAL A 232 -33.82 18.28 -5.91
C VAL A 232 -35.04 18.71 -5.10
N GLY A 233 -35.61 19.87 -5.44
CA GLY A 233 -36.55 20.57 -4.56
C GLY A 233 -35.92 20.87 -3.19
N GLU A 234 -36.57 20.44 -2.12
CA GLU A 234 -36.07 20.59 -0.75
C GLU A 234 -35.17 19.42 -0.29
N GLN A 235 -35.02 18.37 -1.11
CA GLN A 235 -34.32 17.16 -0.72
C GLN A 235 -32.85 17.19 -1.17
N LEU A 236 -31.95 16.98 -0.21
CA LEU A 236 -30.52 16.83 -0.49
C LEU A 236 -30.18 15.38 -0.87
N TRP A 237 -29.47 15.24 -1.98
CA TRP A 237 -28.93 13.99 -2.50
C TRP A 237 -27.41 14.08 -2.55
N THR A 238 -26.74 12.94 -2.39
CA THR A 238 -25.32 12.81 -2.75
C THR A 238 -25.24 12.14 -4.11
N ALA A 239 -24.84 12.91 -5.12
CA ALA A 239 -24.58 12.39 -6.46
C ALA A 239 -23.14 11.88 -6.56
N LYS A 240 -22.98 10.87 -7.41
CA LYS A 240 -21.72 10.23 -7.74
C LYS A 240 -21.63 10.06 -9.25
N TYR A 241 -20.70 10.76 -9.87
CA TYR A 241 -20.41 10.71 -11.30
C TYR A 241 -19.14 9.92 -11.58
N ASN A 242 -19.22 8.97 -12.52
CA ASN A 242 -18.05 8.23 -13.00
C ASN A 242 -17.60 8.80 -14.36
N PRO A 243 -16.40 9.40 -14.47
CA PRO A 243 -15.96 10.03 -15.72
C PRO A 243 -15.75 9.06 -16.90
N ILE A 244 -15.48 7.77 -16.63
CA ILE A 244 -15.24 6.77 -17.70
C ILE A 244 -16.57 6.26 -18.26
N THR A 245 -17.49 5.88 -17.39
CA THR A 245 -18.79 5.33 -17.82
C THR A 245 -19.80 6.42 -18.12
N THR A 246 -19.52 7.66 -17.73
CA THR A 246 -20.41 8.82 -17.77
C THR A 246 -21.71 8.64 -16.97
N ALA A 247 -21.78 7.61 -16.12
CA ALA A 247 -22.94 7.33 -15.31
C ALA A 247 -23.01 8.26 -14.10
N VAL A 248 -24.21 8.75 -13.79
CA VAL A 248 -24.53 9.45 -12.54
C VAL A 248 -25.43 8.56 -11.70
N THR A 249 -25.07 8.39 -10.43
CA THR A 249 -25.88 7.69 -9.42
C THR A 249 -26.14 8.63 -8.25
N GLY A 250 -27.26 8.48 -7.56
CA GLY A 250 -27.62 9.32 -6.42
C GLY A 250 -28.08 8.49 -5.23
N THR A 251 -27.70 8.90 -4.03
CA THR A 251 -28.22 8.37 -2.77
C THR A 251 -28.85 9.50 -1.97
N VAL A 252 -30.03 9.27 -1.40
CA VAL A 252 -30.72 10.25 -0.55
C VAL A 252 -29.91 10.53 0.71
N GLY A 253 -29.86 11.81 1.10
CA GLY A 253 -29.30 12.25 2.38
C GLY A 253 -27.88 12.79 2.29
N GLU A 254 -27.37 13.22 3.44
CA GLU A 254 -26.00 13.70 3.59
C GLU A 254 -24.99 12.62 3.16
N PRO A 255 -23.84 13.03 2.61
CA PRO A 255 -22.81 12.10 2.22
C PRO A 255 -22.43 11.24 3.42
N GLN A 256 -22.66 9.93 3.33
CA GLN A 256 -22.17 8.98 4.32
C GLN A 256 -20.64 8.94 4.26
N ASN A 257 -20.03 9.91 4.93
CA ASN A 257 -18.61 10.01 5.16
C ASN A 257 -18.24 9.33 6.49
N GLU A 258 -18.98 8.27 6.84
CA GLU A 258 -18.64 7.43 7.98
C GLU A 258 -17.39 6.63 7.62
N LEU A 259 -16.24 7.29 7.77
CA LEU A 259 -14.98 6.64 8.05
C LEU A 259 -15.14 5.90 9.37
N THR A 260 -15.82 4.74 9.33
CA THR A 260 -15.86 3.83 10.47
C THR A 260 -14.42 3.58 10.89
N VAL A 261 -14.15 3.45 12.19
CA VAL A 261 -12.78 3.27 12.70
C VAL A 261 -12.04 2.16 11.95
N ARG A 262 -12.75 1.06 11.63
CA ARG A 262 -12.24 -0.01 10.78
C ARG A 262 -11.83 0.46 9.38
N THR A 263 -12.70 1.18 8.68
CA THR A 263 -12.41 1.69 7.31
C THR A 263 -11.29 2.70 7.33
N PHE A 264 -11.27 3.59 8.33
CA PHE A 264 -10.20 4.53 8.54
C PHE A 264 -8.85 3.83 8.75
N LEU A 265 -8.76 2.91 9.72
CA LEU A 265 -7.52 2.18 10.01
C LEU A 265 -7.06 1.34 8.81
N LEU A 266 -7.98 0.72 8.07
CA LEU A 266 -7.65 -0.05 6.87
C LEU A 266 -7.14 0.85 5.74
N ARG A 267 -7.78 2.01 5.51
CA ARG A 267 -7.30 2.98 4.52
C ARG A 267 -5.94 3.56 4.92
N LEU A 268 -5.78 3.91 6.19
CA LEU A 268 -4.52 4.40 6.74
C LEU A 268 -3.41 3.36 6.54
N HIS A 269 -3.67 2.09 6.86
CA HIS A 269 -2.72 1.00 6.69
C HIS A 269 -2.37 0.71 5.21
N LEU A 270 -3.33 0.84 4.30
CA LEU A 270 -3.10 0.63 2.87
C LEU A 270 -2.57 1.87 2.13
N THR A 271 -2.51 3.03 2.80
CA THR A 271 -1.94 4.25 2.23
C THR A 271 -0.43 4.08 2.13
N ARG A 272 0.08 4.14 0.91
CA ARG A 272 1.47 3.91 0.54
C ARG A 272 1.92 4.87 -0.56
N GLY A 273 3.22 4.99 -0.74
CA GLY A 273 3.84 5.81 -1.76
C GLY A 273 4.12 7.23 -1.28
N TYR A 274 5.26 7.76 -1.72
CA TYR A 274 5.61 9.15 -1.52
C TYR A 274 4.86 10.03 -2.52
N PRO A 275 4.04 11.00 -2.05
CA PRO A 275 3.45 12.01 -2.94
C PRO A 275 4.56 12.89 -3.54
N GLY A 276 4.24 13.60 -4.63
CA GLY A 276 5.15 14.57 -5.26
C GLY A 276 5.43 15.81 -4.40
N GLU A 277 4.56 16.09 -3.43
CA GLU A 277 4.58 17.27 -2.58
C GLU A 277 4.63 16.94 -1.08
N ILE A 278 5.17 17.84 -0.27
CA ILE A 278 5.29 17.66 1.18
C ILE A 278 3.91 17.86 1.83
N SER A 279 3.18 16.76 2.02
CA SER A 279 1.85 16.71 2.62
C SER A 279 1.81 15.78 3.83
N THR A 280 0.68 15.70 4.53
CA THR A 280 0.47 14.71 5.62
C THR A 280 0.74 13.28 5.17
N LYS A 281 0.42 12.94 3.92
CA LYS A 281 0.70 11.63 3.31
C LYS A 281 2.21 11.38 3.19
N TRP A 282 3.01 12.42 2.94
CA TRP A 282 4.47 12.33 2.91
C TRP A 282 5.05 11.97 4.28
N TYR A 283 4.59 12.64 5.35
CA TYR A 283 5.00 12.31 6.71
C TYR A 283 4.55 10.91 7.14
N TRP A 284 3.35 10.50 6.71
CA TRP A 284 2.88 9.13 6.91
C TRP A 284 3.80 8.10 6.23
N ALA A 285 4.20 8.34 4.98
CA ALA A 285 5.12 7.47 4.26
C ALA A 285 6.47 7.31 5.00
N ILE A 286 7.00 8.40 5.59
CA ILE A 286 8.20 8.32 6.45
C ILE A 286 7.94 7.48 7.70
N GLY A 287 6.79 7.64 8.34
CA GLY A 287 6.41 6.84 9.50
C GLY A 287 6.39 5.34 9.18
N VAL A 288 5.85 4.96 8.02
CA VAL A 288 5.83 3.56 7.56
C VAL A 288 7.26 3.04 7.33
N ASP A 289 8.13 3.82 6.67
CA ASP A 289 9.53 3.43 6.45
C ASP A 289 10.30 3.28 7.77
N ALA A 290 10.09 4.20 8.73
CA ALA A 290 10.69 4.12 10.04
C ALA A 290 10.25 2.85 10.79
N ILE A 291 8.96 2.48 10.72
CA ILE A 291 8.46 1.23 11.30
C ILE A 291 9.11 0.01 10.64
N ALA A 292 9.25 0.00 9.31
CA ALA A 292 9.93 -1.07 8.59
C ALA A 292 11.39 -1.24 9.07
N VAL A 293 12.14 -0.14 9.21
CA VAL A 293 13.51 -0.15 9.75
C VAL A 293 13.55 -0.66 11.19
N VAL A 294 12.62 -0.21 12.05
CA VAL A 294 12.54 -0.67 13.45
C VAL A 294 12.24 -2.16 13.54
N LEU A 295 11.35 -2.70 12.70
CA LEU A 295 11.07 -4.14 12.65
C LEU A 295 12.31 -4.96 12.26
N CYS A 296 13.01 -4.54 11.20
CA CYS A 296 14.27 -5.15 10.78
C CYS A 296 15.32 -5.10 11.90
N PHE A 297 15.51 -3.91 12.51
CA PHE A 297 16.44 -3.72 13.63
C PHE A 297 16.10 -4.63 14.81
N TRP A 298 14.82 -4.73 15.17
CA TRP A 298 14.36 -5.55 16.27
C TRP A 298 14.70 -7.04 16.03
N GLY A 299 14.48 -7.57 14.82
CA GLY A 299 14.91 -8.92 14.45
C GLY A 299 16.43 -9.11 14.52
N VAL A 300 17.20 -8.18 13.94
CA VAL A 300 18.68 -8.21 13.97
C VAL A 300 19.21 -8.17 15.40
N SER A 301 18.63 -7.34 16.27
CA SER A 301 19.05 -7.23 17.67
C SER A 301 18.83 -8.54 18.45
N GLY A 302 17.74 -9.28 18.16
CA GLY A 302 17.50 -10.61 18.70
C GLY A 302 18.58 -11.61 18.28
N LEU A 303 18.97 -11.57 17.01
CA LEU A 303 20.06 -12.39 16.45
C LEU A 303 21.41 -12.09 17.13
N LEU A 304 21.75 -10.81 17.31
CA LEU A 304 22.97 -10.38 17.99
C LEU A 304 23.00 -10.83 19.46
N MET A 305 21.88 -10.70 20.18
CA MET A 305 21.77 -11.15 21.56
C MET A 305 21.92 -12.67 21.68
N TRP A 306 21.30 -13.42 20.78
CA TRP A 306 21.44 -14.87 20.72
C TRP A 306 22.88 -15.31 20.52
N TRP A 307 23.61 -14.64 19.63
CA TRP A 307 25.01 -14.92 19.36
C TRP A 307 25.90 -14.71 20.60
N GLN A 308 25.65 -13.64 21.35
CA GLN A 308 26.41 -13.27 22.55
C GLN A 308 26.18 -14.23 23.73
N ILE A 309 24.97 -14.76 23.91
CA ILE A 309 24.62 -15.61 25.06
C ILE A 309 24.87 -17.08 24.71
N LYS A 310 26.05 -17.59 25.07
CA LYS A 310 26.48 -18.98 24.78
C LYS A 310 25.44 -20.03 25.19
N ALA A 311 24.81 -19.87 26.35
CA ALA A 311 23.84 -20.81 26.90
C ALA A 311 22.55 -20.95 26.06
N THR A 312 22.22 -19.96 25.23
CA THR A 312 21.00 -19.97 24.40
C THR A 312 21.28 -20.33 22.95
N ARG A 313 22.53 -20.69 22.59
CA ARG A 313 22.92 -20.95 21.20
C ARG A 313 22.13 -22.08 20.57
N LEU A 314 22.12 -23.25 21.20
CA LEU A 314 21.38 -24.42 20.70
C LEU A 314 19.85 -24.18 20.63
N PRO A 315 19.16 -23.77 21.72
CA PRO A 315 17.71 -23.56 21.64
C PRO A 315 17.34 -22.43 20.67
N GLY A 316 18.13 -21.35 20.61
CA GLY A 316 17.90 -20.29 19.65
C GLY A 316 18.16 -20.71 18.20
N LEU A 317 19.14 -21.61 17.94
CA LEU A 317 19.36 -22.18 16.61
C LEU A 317 18.13 -22.96 16.15
N ILE A 318 17.55 -23.78 17.03
CA ILE A 318 16.35 -24.56 16.74
C ILE A 318 15.18 -23.61 16.40
N VAL A 319 14.94 -22.60 17.23
CA VAL A 319 13.88 -21.60 17.01
C VAL A 319 14.07 -20.87 15.67
N LEU A 320 15.29 -20.40 15.40
CA LEU A 320 15.62 -19.70 14.16
C LEU A 320 15.44 -20.61 12.94
N ALA A 321 15.90 -21.86 13.01
CA ALA A 321 15.79 -22.82 11.92
C ALA A 321 14.32 -23.16 11.61
N VAL A 322 13.51 -23.45 12.63
CA VAL A 322 12.08 -23.71 12.46
C VAL A 322 11.40 -22.51 11.81
N SER A 323 11.65 -21.30 12.31
CA SER A 323 11.05 -20.09 11.74
C SER A 323 11.46 -19.84 10.29
N ALA A 324 12.75 -19.98 9.98
CA ALA A 324 13.27 -19.78 8.63
C ALA A 324 12.69 -20.80 7.64
N ILE A 325 12.58 -22.08 8.04
CA ILE A 325 11.95 -23.12 7.22
C ILE A 325 10.47 -22.76 6.99
N THR A 326 9.72 -22.39 8.03
CA THR A 326 8.31 -22.02 7.89
C THR A 326 8.13 -20.81 6.96
N ALA A 327 8.92 -19.75 7.14
CA ALA A 327 8.85 -18.56 6.30
C ALA A 327 9.19 -18.86 4.85
N THR A 328 10.23 -19.66 4.60
CA THR A 328 10.65 -20.06 3.24
C THR A 328 9.60 -20.92 2.56
N SER A 329 9.10 -21.94 3.24
CA SER A 329 8.05 -22.83 2.70
C SER A 329 6.78 -22.05 2.35
N LEU A 330 6.36 -21.10 3.20
CA LEU A 330 5.22 -20.24 2.91
C LEU A 330 5.52 -19.31 1.72
N GLY A 331 6.73 -18.74 1.65
CA GLY A 331 7.16 -17.90 0.54
C GLY A 331 7.12 -18.64 -0.80
N ILE A 332 7.62 -19.88 -0.85
CA ILE A 332 7.55 -20.75 -2.04
C ILE A 332 6.09 -21.04 -2.40
N ALA A 333 5.27 -21.44 -1.43
CA ALA A 333 3.85 -21.72 -1.67
C ALA A 333 3.10 -20.49 -2.20
N MET A 334 3.38 -19.28 -1.68
CA MET A 334 2.82 -18.04 -2.18
C MET A 334 3.32 -17.70 -3.59
N HIS A 335 4.61 -17.88 -3.85
CA HIS A 335 5.18 -17.70 -5.19
C HIS A 335 4.49 -18.60 -6.21
N ASP A 336 4.33 -19.89 -5.90
CA ASP A 336 3.66 -20.86 -6.77
C ASP A 336 2.19 -20.52 -7.01
N ILE A 337 1.50 -19.96 -6.02
CA ILE A 337 0.11 -19.48 -6.19
C ILE A 337 0.07 -18.24 -7.08
N LEU A 338 1.05 -17.34 -6.98
CA LEU A 338 1.10 -16.09 -7.73
C LEU A 338 1.63 -16.26 -9.17
N SER A 339 2.43 -17.31 -9.42
CA SER A 339 2.98 -17.61 -10.74
C SER A 339 2.06 -18.44 -11.64
N ARG A 340 0.97 -18.99 -11.09
CA ARG A 340 -0.07 -19.73 -11.84
C ARG A 340 -1.05 -18.77 -12.50
#